data_AF-A0A919MBT1-F1
#
_entry.id   AF-A0A919MBT1-F1
#
_cell.length_a   1.000
_cell.length_b   1.000
_cell.length_c   1.000
_cell.angle_alpha   90.00
_cell.angle_beta   90.00
_cell.angle_gamma   90.00
#
_symmetry.space_group_name_H-M   'P 1'
#
loop_
_entity.id
_entity.type
_entity.pdbx_description
1 polymer ?
#
loop_
_entity_poly.entity_id
_entity_poly.type
_entity_poly.pdbx_seq_one_letter_code
_entity_poly.pdbx_strand_id
1 'polypeptide(L)'
;MGQTGTLDKAATAAGRLILEAMGEERPARSLSRLNDSPRAVRLLRELFTVAVRRSFVGRDPRDVTRYVRDLLEYQTLPAGGELARQAEAMIRGAIGEPELAHGVPELRRFELICHVIGDLTRPPGVPAAELFALVDQAEKRVARFDRPRNRVVGRRSM
;
A
#
# COMPACT_ATOMS: atom_id res chain seq x y z
N MET A 1 0.67 -34.50 15.46
CA MET A 1 -0.57 -33.76 15.77
C MET A 1 -0.13 -32.37 16.20
N GLY A 2 -0.12 -31.34 15.37
CA GLY A 2 -1.27 -30.67 14.78
C GLY A 2 -1.15 -29.18 15.13
N GLN A 3 -0.27 -28.46 14.43
CA GLN A 3 -0.19 -26.99 14.47
C GLN A 3 -0.08 -26.45 13.04
N THR A 4 -1.07 -26.79 12.22
CA THR A 4 -1.40 -26.12 10.95
C THR A 4 -2.44 -25.04 11.23
N GLY A 5 -2.09 -24.10 12.10
CA GLY A 5 -3.02 -23.16 12.71
C GLY A 5 -2.95 -21.73 12.21
N THR A 6 -2.42 -21.44 11.01
CA THR A 6 -2.40 -20.05 10.49
C THR A 6 -2.29 -19.90 8.96
N LEU A 7 -2.27 -20.97 8.17
CA LEU A 7 -2.00 -20.88 6.73
C LEU A 7 -3.24 -20.77 5.80
N ASP A 8 -4.46 -20.84 6.32
CA ASP A 8 -5.66 -21.03 5.48
C ASP A 8 -6.67 -19.87 5.50
N LYS A 9 -6.23 -18.62 5.69
CA LYS A 9 -7.11 -17.50 5.31
C LYS A 9 -6.84 -17.11 3.88
N ALA A 10 -7.67 -17.61 2.97
CA ALA A 10 -7.68 -17.14 1.58
C ALA A 10 -7.86 -15.62 1.57
N ALA A 11 -7.01 -14.93 0.80
CA ALA A 11 -7.12 -13.48 0.59
C ALA A 11 -8.56 -13.12 0.16
N THR A 12 -9.04 -11.95 0.56
CA THR A 12 -10.34 -11.44 0.11
C THR A 12 -10.36 -11.30 -1.42
N ALA A 13 -11.53 -11.11 -2.02
CA ALA A 13 -11.62 -10.85 -3.47
C ALA A 13 -10.75 -9.66 -3.90
N ALA A 14 -10.70 -8.59 -3.09
CA ALA A 14 -9.83 -7.44 -3.35
C ALA A 14 -8.34 -7.80 -3.21
N GLY A 15 -7.97 -8.60 -2.21
CA GLY A 15 -6.60 -9.08 -2.04
C GLY A 15 -6.12 -9.93 -3.21
N ARG A 16 -6.98 -10.83 -3.72
CA ARG A 16 -6.69 -11.63 -4.91
C ARG A 16 -6.47 -10.76 -6.16
N LEU A 17 -7.33 -9.79 -6.41
CA LEU A 17 -7.17 -8.85 -7.54
C LEU A 17 -5.83 -8.10 -7.48
N ILE A 18 -5.40 -7.68 -6.29
CA ILE A 18 -4.11 -6.99 -6.12
C ILE A 18 -2.94 -7.95 -6.37
N LEU A 19 -3.00 -9.17 -5.82
CA LEU A 19 -1.96 -10.18 -6.01
C LEU A 19 -1.83 -10.60 -7.49
N GLU A 20 -2.96 -10.81 -8.17
CA GLU A 20 -3.01 -11.07 -9.62
C GLU A 20 -2.36 -9.92 -10.39
N ALA A 21 -2.77 -8.67 -10.11
CA ALA A 21 -2.20 -7.50 -10.77
C ALA A 21 -0.69 -7.32 -10.51
N MET A 22 -0.19 -7.73 -9.34
CA MET A 22 1.25 -7.69 -9.03
C MET A 22 2.07 -8.78 -9.76
N GLY A 23 1.41 -9.87 -10.18
CA GLY A 23 2.02 -10.96 -10.96
C GLY A 23 2.12 -10.68 -12.47
N GLU A 24 1.55 -9.57 -12.93
CA GLU A 24 1.60 -9.15 -14.33
C GLU A 24 2.97 -8.60 -14.74
N GLU A 25 3.25 -8.55 -16.05
CA GLU A 25 4.51 -8.01 -16.60
C GLU A 25 4.71 -6.52 -16.23
N ARG A 26 3.62 -5.77 -16.10
CA ARG A 26 3.64 -4.35 -15.71
C ARG A 26 2.75 -4.10 -14.48
N PRO A 27 3.23 -4.45 -13.27
CA PRO A 27 2.44 -4.42 -12.04
C PRO A 27 1.75 -3.08 -11.78
N ALA A 28 2.48 -1.97 -11.85
CA ALA A 28 1.93 -0.63 -11.60
C ALA A 28 0.78 -0.27 -12.56
N ARG A 29 0.88 -0.69 -13.83
CA ARG A 29 -0.16 -0.47 -14.84
C ARG A 29 -1.37 -1.37 -14.62
N SER A 30 -1.16 -2.61 -14.18
CA SER A 30 -2.26 -3.51 -13.85
C SER A 30 -3.01 -3.08 -12.60
N LEU A 31 -2.29 -2.61 -11.58
CA LEU A 31 -2.87 -2.06 -10.34
C LEU A 31 -3.70 -0.81 -10.60
N SER A 32 -3.28 0.08 -11.50
CA SER A 32 -4.03 1.32 -11.79
C SER A 32 -5.40 1.05 -12.43
N ARG A 33 -5.59 -0.10 -13.08
CA ARG A 33 -6.90 -0.53 -13.62
C ARG A 33 -7.90 -0.88 -12.53
N LEU A 34 -7.47 -1.05 -11.27
CA LEU A 34 -8.35 -1.32 -10.14
C LEU A 34 -9.03 -0.06 -9.59
N ASN A 35 -8.84 1.12 -10.20
CA ASN A 35 -9.42 2.38 -9.77
C ASN A 35 -10.95 2.35 -9.64
N ASP A 36 -11.63 1.56 -10.48
CA ASP A 36 -13.10 1.44 -10.47
C ASP A 36 -13.62 0.56 -9.32
N SER A 37 -12.74 -0.05 -8.52
CA SER A 37 -13.09 -0.84 -7.35
C SER A 37 -12.73 -0.11 -6.06
N PRO A 38 -13.69 0.54 -5.38
CA PRO A 38 -13.43 1.26 -4.13
C PRO A 38 -12.78 0.39 -3.05
N ARG A 39 -13.11 -0.91 -3.02
CA ARG A 39 -12.52 -1.88 -2.09
C ARG A 39 -11.05 -2.15 -2.42
N ALA A 40 -10.70 -2.31 -3.69
CA ALA A 40 -9.32 -2.52 -4.11
C ALA A 40 -8.48 -1.25 -3.86
N VAL A 41 -9.02 -0.07 -4.18
CA VAL A 41 -8.37 1.22 -3.90
C VAL A 41 -8.10 1.40 -2.40
N ARG A 42 -9.09 1.10 -1.55
CA ARG A 42 -8.91 1.16 -0.08
C ARG A 42 -7.83 0.18 0.39
N LEU A 43 -7.83 -1.05 -0.12
CA LEU A 43 -6.84 -2.05 0.24
C LEU A 43 -5.43 -1.66 -0.24
N LEU A 44 -5.28 -1.09 -1.44
CA LEU A 44 -4.01 -0.58 -1.95
C LEU A 44 -3.42 0.55 -1.09
N ARG A 45 -4.27 1.47 -0.60
CA ARG A 45 -3.84 2.53 0.32
C ARG A 45 -3.28 1.97 1.64
N GLU A 46 -3.92 0.94 2.19
CA GLU A 46 -3.41 0.27 3.38
C GLU A 46 -2.17 -0.57 3.09
N LEU A 47 -2.12 -1.25 1.95
CA LEU A 47 -0.94 -2.01 1.51
C LEU A 47 0.28 -1.10 1.35
N PHE A 48 0.10 0.07 0.72
CA PHE A 48 1.13 1.11 0.64
C PHE A 48 1.64 1.49 2.01
N THR A 49 0.74 1.80 2.95
CA THR A 49 1.11 2.17 4.31
C THR A 49 1.90 1.05 5.01
N VAL A 50 1.47 -0.21 4.87
CA VAL A 50 2.15 -1.36 5.47
C VAL A 50 3.53 -1.58 4.86
N ALA A 51 3.62 -1.61 3.53
CA ALA A 51 4.87 -1.84 2.80
C ALA A 51 5.90 -0.73 3.09
N VAL A 52 5.49 0.54 2.99
CA VAL A 52 6.37 1.68 3.26
C VAL A 52 6.84 1.68 4.71
N ARG A 53 5.96 1.42 5.68
CA ARG A 53 6.37 1.40 7.09
C ARG A 53 7.33 0.26 7.40
N ARG A 54 7.12 -0.92 6.81
CA ARG A 54 8.06 -2.05 6.94
C ARG A 54 9.44 -1.69 6.36
N SER A 55 9.47 -0.97 5.26
CA SER A 55 10.72 -0.67 4.54
C SER A 55 11.48 0.53 5.08
N PHE A 56 10.79 1.59 5.53
CA PHE A 56 11.42 2.90 5.77
C PHE A 56 11.33 3.43 7.20
N VAL A 57 10.59 2.80 8.12
CA VAL A 57 10.57 3.27 9.53
C VAL A 57 11.98 3.20 10.12
N GLY A 58 12.45 4.33 10.66
CA GLY A 58 13.78 4.46 11.25
C GLY A 58 14.92 4.60 10.24
N ARG A 59 14.64 4.65 8.93
CA ARG A 59 15.65 4.94 7.90
C ARG A 59 15.92 6.43 7.76
N ASP A 60 17.08 6.76 7.22
CA ASP A 60 17.46 8.14 6.91
C ASP A 60 16.56 8.70 5.79
N PRO A 61 16.10 9.96 5.87
CA PRO A 61 15.32 10.57 4.78
C PRO A 61 15.97 10.49 3.40
N ARG A 62 17.31 10.46 3.31
CA ARG A 62 18.07 10.30 2.07
C ARG A 62 17.84 8.93 1.42
N ASP A 63 17.49 7.91 2.19
CA ASP A 63 17.13 6.60 1.66
C ASP A 63 15.78 6.65 0.93
N VAL A 64 14.85 7.47 1.40
CA VAL A 64 13.58 7.72 0.70
C VAL A 64 13.84 8.45 -0.62
N THR A 65 14.67 9.50 -0.60
CA THR A 65 15.05 10.22 -1.83
C THR A 65 15.74 9.32 -2.85
N ARG A 66 16.69 8.48 -2.41
CA ARG A 66 17.34 7.50 -3.29
C ARG A 66 16.34 6.52 -3.88
N TYR A 67 15.48 5.96 -3.03
CA TYR A 67 14.43 5.03 -3.46
C TYR A 67 13.48 5.65 -4.49
N VAL A 68 13.00 6.88 -4.25
CA VAL A 68 12.09 7.57 -5.18
C VAL A 68 12.76 7.79 -6.53
N ARG A 69 14.02 8.21 -6.53
CA ARG A 69 14.78 8.37 -7.77
C ARG A 69 14.86 7.06 -8.54
N ASP A 70 15.29 5.98 -7.89
CA ASP A 70 15.46 4.66 -8.51
C ASP A 70 14.12 4.06 -9.00
N LEU A 71 13.03 4.33 -8.27
CA LEU A 71 11.67 3.95 -8.65
C LEU A 71 11.23 4.69 -9.92
N LEU A 72 11.38 6.01 -9.96
CA LEU A 72 10.92 6.82 -11.08
C LEU A 72 11.76 6.56 -12.33
N GLU A 73 13.08 6.40 -12.20
CA GLU A 73 13.95 6.00 -13.30
C GLU A 73 13.54 4.66 -13.89
N TYR A 74 13.23 3.66 -13.04
CA TYR A 74 12.76 2.34 -13.50
C TYR A 74 11.41 2.41 -14.21
N GLN A 75 10.51 3.26 -13.74
CA GLN A 75 9.22 3.49 -14.36
C GLN A 75 9.29 4.40 -15.59
N THR A 76 10.50 4.82 -16.02
CA THR A 76 10.72 5.78 -17.11
C THR A 76 9.99 7.11 -16.92
N LEU A 77 9.90 7.56 -15.66
CA LEU A 77 9.27 8.80 -15.24
C LEU A 77 10.31 9.86 -14.87
N PRO A 78 9.95 11.16 -14.86
CA PRO A 78 10.85 12.21 -14.39
C PRO A 78 11.28 11.97 -12.94
N ALA A 79 12.55 11.62 -12.73
CA ALA A 79 13.12 11.28 -11.42
C ALA A 79 13.45 12.50 -10.54
N GLY A 80 13.01 13.69 -10.95
CA GLY A 80 13.21 14.94 -10.24
C GLY A 80 12.01 15.87 -10.36
N GLY A 81 12.11 17.05 -9.76
CA GLY A 81 11.05 18.05 -9.80
C GLY A 81 9.83 17.64 -8.98
N GLU A 82 8.65 18.03 -9.46
CA GLU A 82 7.41 17.93 -8.67
C GLU A 82 6.98 16.48 -8.42
N LEU A 83 7.10 15.59 -9.41
CA LEU A 83 6.70 14.20 -9.26
C LEU A 83 7.53 13.48 -8.18
N ALA A 84 8.84 13.71 -8.17
CA ALA A 84 9.73 13.16 -7.14
C ALA A 84 9.37 13.69 -5.74
N ARG A 85 9.14 15.00 -5.60
CA ARG A 85 8.71 15.59 -4.32
C ARG A 85 7.38 15.01 -3.83
N GLN A 86 6.42 14.79 -4.73
CA GLN A 86 5.13 14.20 -4.38
C GLN A 86 5.28 12.72 -3.96
N ALA A 87 6.13 11.96 -4.64
CA ALA A 87 6.44 10.57 -4.27
C ALA A 87 7.12 10.49 -2.89
N GLU A 88 8.12 11.34 -2.64
CA GLU A 88 8.78 11.43 -1.33
C GLU A 88 7.79 11.82 -0.23
N ALA A 89 6.96 12.84 -0.47
CA ALA A 89 5.93 13.28 0.45
C ALA A 89 4.92 12.17 0.80
N MET A 90 4.52 11.36 -0.19
CA MET A 90 3.64 10.22 0.05
C MET A 90 4.29 9.16 0.95
N ILE A 91 5.57 8.84 0.72
CA ILE A 91 6.30 7.86 1.53
C ILE A 91 6.51 8.39 2.96
N ARG A 92 6.98 9.64 3.09
CA ARG A 92 7.18 10.30 4.39
C ARG A 92 5.87 10.45 5.17
N GLY A 93 4.79 10.76 4.47
CA GLY A 93 3.43 10.78 5.03
C GLY A 93 3.01 9.45 5.64
N ALA A 94 3.38 8.32 5.01
CA ALA A 94 3.06 7.00 5.53
C ALA A 94 3.91 6.59 6.75
N ILE A 95 5.14 7.11 6.90
CA ILE A 95 6.02 6.78 8.03
C ILE A 95 5.89 7.72 9.23
N GLY A 96 5.20 8.86 9.12
CA GLY A 96 4.89 9.71 10.28
C GLY A 96 4.76 11.21 10.02
N GLU A 97 4.90 11.68 8.77
CA GLU A 97 4.88 13.12 8.42
C GLU A 97 3.69 13.45 7.48
N PRO A 98 2.43 13.20 7.90
CA PRO A 98 1.25 13.21 7.03
C PRO A 98 1.00 14.57 6.34
N GLU A 99 1.42 15.66 6.95
CA GLU A 99 1.32 17.03 6.43
C GLU A 99 2.04 17.20 5.08
N LEU A 100 3.14 16.49 4.86
CA LEU A 100 3.88 16.56 3.60
C LEU A 100 3.04 16.09 2.41
N ALA A 101 2.17 15.10 2.62
CA ALA A 101 1.33 14.54 1.59
C ALA A 101 0.05 15.35 1.33
N HIS A 102 -0.27 16.38 2.13
CA HIS A 102 -1.55 17.08 2.07
C HIS A 102 -1.83 17.73 0.71
N GLY A 103 -0.80 18.30 0.07
CA GLY A 103 -0.92 18.99 -1.22
C GLY A 103 -1.00 18.08 -2.45
N VAL A 104 -0.88 16.75 -2.30
CA VAL A 104 -0.87 15.83 -3.44
C VAL A 104 -2.31 15.53 -3.89
N PRO A 105 -2.67 15.73 -5.17
CA PRO A 105 -4.02 15.41 -5.68
C PRO A 105 -4.37 13.92 -5.54
N GLU A 106 -5.64 13.58 -5.29
CA GLU A 106 -6.04 12.19 -5.01
C GLU A 106 -5.67 11.20 -6.11
N LEU A 107 -5.92 11.56 -7.38
CA LEU A 107 -5.54 10.71 -8.53
C LEU A 107 -4.03 10.47 -8.56
N ARG A 108 -3.24 11.52 -8.33
CA ARG A 108 -1.78 11.43 -8.26
C ARG A 108 -1.31 10.54 -7.11
N ARG A 109 -1.96 10.61 -5.94
CA ARG A 109 -1.65 9.71 -4.82
C ARG A 109 -1.88 8.25 -5.21
N PHE A 110 -2.98 7.97 -5.89
CA PHE A 110 -3.30 6.61 -6.32
C PHE A 110 -2.28 6.08 -7.32
N GLU A 111 -1.90 6.89 -8.31
CA GLU A 111 -0.84 6.53 -9.28
C GLU A 111 0.50 6.22 -8.57
N LEU A 112 0.92 7.09 -7.65
CA LEU A 112 2.16 6.90 -6.88
C LEU A 112 2.11 5.64 -6.01
N ILE A 113 0.96 5.34 -5.39
CA ILE A 113 0.75 4.08 -4.67
C ILE A 113 0.93 2.89 -5.60
N CYS A 114 0.37 2.93 -6.81
CA CYS A 114 0.52 1.84 -7.78
C CYS A 114 1.98 1.63 -8.19
N HIS A 115 2.76 2.70 -8.36
CA HIS A 115 4.19 2.59 -8.67
C HIS A 115 4.98 1.94 -7.53
N VAL A 116 4.78 2.42 -6.29
CA VAL A 116 5.50 1.89 -5.11
C VAL A 116 5.13 0.44 -4.83
N ILE A 117 3.84 0.08 -4.92
CA ILE A 117 3.40 -1.30 -4.71
C ILE A 117 3.84 -2.21 -5.87
N GLY A 118 3.76 -1.73 -7.11
CA GLY A 118 4.25 -2.49 -8.25
C GLY A 118 5.76 -2.76 -8.22
N ASP A 119 6.54 -1.88 -7.57
CA ASP A 119 7.98 -2.05 -7.38
C ASP A 119 8.32 -3.19 -6.41
N LEU A 120 7.39 -3.64 -5.57
CA LEU A 120 7.61 -4.80 -4.69
C LEU A 120 7.89 -6.09 -5.48
N THR A 121 7.44 -6.19 -6.74
CA THR A 121 7.71 -7.35 -7.60
C THR A 121 8.82 -7.10 -8.62
N ARG A 122 9.45 -5.92 -8.60
CA ARG A 122 10.63 -5.61 -9.42
C ARG A 122 11.78 -6.56 -9.04
N PRO A 123 12.39 -7.30 -9.99
CA PRO A 123 13.48 -8.24 -9.70
C PRO A 123 14.59 -7.63 -8.83
N PRO A 124 15.04 -8.32 -7.75
CA PRO A 124 14.74 -9.71 -7.43
C PRO A 124 13.33 -9.97 -6.83
N GLY A 125 12.58 -8.93 -6.51
CA GLY A 125 11.21 -9.00 -6.00
C GLY A 125 11.13 -9.45 -4.55
N VAL A 126 10.05 -9.07 -3.88
CA VAL A 126 9.68 -9.60 -2.57
C VAL A 126 9.18 -11.05 -2.77
N PRO A 127 9.63 -12.02 -1.94
CA PRO A 127 9.13 -13.39 -2.02
C PRO A 127 7.60 -13.46 -1.94
N ALA A 128 6.99 -14.39 -2.68
CA ALA A 128 5.52 -14.50 -2.74
C ALA A 128 4.88 -14.58 -1.34
N ALA A 129 5.43 -15.37 -0.43
CA ALA A 129 4.93 -15.49 0.95
C ALA A 129 4.94 -14.14 1.70
N GLU A 130 5.93 -13.30 1.46
CA GLU A 130 6.01 -11.96 2.05
C GLU A 130 4.99 -11.00 1.41
N LEU A 131 4.76 -11.08 0.10
CA LEU A 131 3.68 -10.32 -0.56
C LEU A 131 2.30 -10.69 0.01
N PHE A 132 2.04 -11.98 0.20
CA PHE A 132 0.81 -12.46 0.85
C PHE A 132 0.68 -11.91 2.27
N ALA A 133 1.76 -11.91 3.05
CA ALA A 133 1.76 -11.37 4.41
C ALA A 133 1.47 -9.86 4.45
N LEU A 134 2.01 -9.09 3.51
CA LEU A 134 1.74 -7.64 3.37
C LEU A 134 0.26 -7.39 3.04
N VAL A 135 -0.31 -8.17 2.12
CA VAL A 135 -1.73 -8.09 1.74
C VAL A 135 -2.64 -8.47 2.92
N ASP A 136 -2.37 -9.57 3.61
CA ASP A 136 -3.15 -9.98 4.79
C ASP A 136 -3.09 -8.93 5.91
N GLN A 137 -1.92 -8.32 6.14
CA GLN A 137 -1.78 -7.23 7.10
C GLN A 137 -2.59 -5.99 6.68
N ALA A 138 -2.61 -5.65 5.39
CA ALA A 138 -3.44 -4.57 4.86
C ALA A 138 -4.95 -4.87 5.01
N GLU A 139 -5.38 -6.09 4.71
CA GLU A 139 -6.77 -6.53 4.90
C GLU A 139 -7.22 -6.45 6.37
N LYS A 140 -6.36 -6.87 7.30
CA LYS A 140 -6.60 -6.73 8.74
C LYS A 140 -6.77 -5.27 9.16
N ARG A 141 -6.05 -4.34 8.53
CA ARG A 141 -6.20 -2.90 8.79
C ARG A 141 -7.52 -2.36 8.24
N VAL A 142 -7.88 -2.69 7.00
CA VAL A 142 -9.18 -2.34 6.41
C VAL A 142 -10.34 -2.83 7.29
N ALA A 143 -10.30 -4.10 7.72
CA ALA A 143 -11.34 -4.69 8.56
C ALA A 143 -11.48 -4.01 9.93
N ARG A 144 -10.40 -3.44 10.50
CA ARG A 144 -10.48 -2.68 11.75
C ARG A 144 -11.21 -1.36 11.58
N PHE A 145 -11.07 -0.71 10.43
CA PHE A 145 -11.78 0.54 10.11
C PHE A 145 -13.22 0.32 9.67
N ASP A 146 -13.52 -0.84 9.08
CA ASP A 146 -14.88 -1.21 8.67
C ASP A 146 -15.75 -1.75 9.82
N ARG A 147 -15.16 -2.10 10.98
CA ARG A 147 -15.95 -2.46 12.16
C ARG A 147 -16.76 -1.25 12.62
N PRO A 148 -18.09 -1.37 12.77
CA PRO A 148 -18.87 -0.30 13.37
C PRO A 148 -18.30 -0.02 14.76
N ARG A 149 -17.88 1.22 15.02
CA ARG A 149 -17.67 1.73 16.37
C ARG A 149 -18.92 1.35 17.16
N ASN A 150 -18.77 0.47 18.15
CA ASN A 150 -19.87 -0.01 18.97
C ASN A 150 -20.83 1.14 19.28
N ARG A 151 -22.05 0.99 18.78
CA ARG A 151 -23.22 1.78 19.14
C ARG A 151 -23.22 1.81 20.66
N VAL A 152 -22.94 2.97 21.26
CA VAL A 152 -23.25 3.21 22.67
C VAL A 152 -24.77 3.18 22.72
N VAL A 153 -25.34 1.98 22.88
CA VAL A 153 -26.74 1.82 23.26
C VAL A 153 -26.78 2.34 24.67
N GLY A 154 -27.12 3.62 24.79
CA GLY A 154 -27.44 4.24 26.07
C GLY A 154 -28.56 3.44 26.71
N ARG A 155 -28.18 2.55 27.62
CA ARG A 155 -29.04 2.14 28.73
C ARG A 155 -29.31 3.41 29.53
N ARG A 156 -30.45 4.05 29.28
CA ARG A 156 -31.11 4.86 30.29
C ARG A 156 -32.40 4.15 30.64
N SER A 157 -32.31 3.36 31.71
CA SER A 157 -33.44 3.07 32.56
C SER A 157 -34.01 4.39 33.08
N MET A 158 -35.25 4.68 32.76
CA MET A 158 -36.28 5.23 33.66
C MET A 158 -37.61 4.69 33.21
#